data_AF-A0A8H5MGH6-F1
#
_entry.id   AF-A0A8H5MGH6-F1
#
_cell.length_a   1.000
_cell.length_b   1.000
_cell.length_c   1.000
_cell.angle_alpha   90.00
_cell.angle_beta   90.00
_cell.angle_gamma   90.00
#
_symmetry.space_group_name_H-M   'P 1'
#
loop_
_entity.id
_entity.type
_entity.pdbx_description
1 polymer ?
#
loop_
_entity_poly.entity_id
_entity_poly.type
_entity_poly.pdbx_seq_one_letter_code
_entity_poly.pdbx_strand_id
1 'polypeptide(L)'
;MVSFATTEGCNGCLGVAADADIVALRKKRKEAKKSYALDRGKNGFHLDTHLNMARNEEKAQSMLYRFREAQAAELGLGTRGDRRPRMASACKSLRECERWRGEILREISRKVSKIQDSGLSDYEVRDINDEINKILREKRHWENQIVALGGANYRRNVAMLDDDGKEVPGTKGYKYFGRAKDLPGVRELFQSRKIDEDEDNQTLSYYKKFMNQGPEYYGDLDEEDGTLLESERLAEEEEWEEAYTTLHEALGLPEDHPIPKMSRPEPITATADESSAQLKRKAETTDTSVDDDSGPPASDKRPKNTPSTAAISTTADQSQAALVHAKTAASFIPFLSVESLLPPKMPTRVEMEQILLNLKKKALVEEYFGDEKVTAK
;
A
#
# COMPACT_ATOMS: atom_id res chain seq x y z
N MET A 1 13.65 -61.67 -30.10
CA MET A 1 12.27 -61.30 -29.76
C MET A 1 12.20 -61.11 -28.26
N VAL A 2 12.04 -59.87 -27.79
CA VAL A 2 11.08 -59.43 -26.75
C VAL A 2 11.25 -57.91 -26.69
N SER A 3 10.27 -57.18 -27.23
CA SER A 3 10.18 -55.71 -27.13
C SER A 3 9.44 -55.35 -25.84
N PHE A 4 9.97 -54.38 -25.12
CA PHE A 4 9.28 -53.65 -24.04
C PHE A 4 8.48 -52.50 -24.66
N ALA A 5 7.18 -52.42 -24.36
CA ALA A 5 6.35 -51.27 -24.64
C ALA A 5 5.58 -50.88 -23.37
N THR A 6 5.78 -49.63 -22.96
CA THR A 6 5.07 -48.89 -21.92
C THR A 6 3.63 -48.59 -22.36
N THR A 7 2.66 -48.73 -21.45
CA THR A 7 1.30 -48.19 -21.63
C THR A 7 0.87 -47.38 -20.41
N GLU A 8 0.55 -46.12 -20.69
CA GLU A 8 -0.19 -45.19 -19.85
C GLU A 8 -1.65 -45.66 -19.69
N GLY A 9 -2.22 -45.52 -18.49
CA GLY A 9 -3.58 -45.98 -18.18
C GLY A 9 -4.37 -44.93 -17.39
N CYS A 10 -5.40 -44.38 -18.04
CA CYS A 10 -6.28 -43.29 -17.64
C CYS A 10 -7.01 -43.47 -16.28
N ASN A 11 -6.86 -42.48 -15.40
CA ASN A 11 -7.75 -42.23 -14.26
C ASN A 11 -9.04 -41.49 -14.70
N GLY A 12 -9.84 -42.12 -15.57
CA GLY A 12 -11.05 -41.50 -16.16
C GLY A 12 -12.39 -42.14 -15.81
N CYS A 13 -12.41 -43.37 -15.26
CA CYS A 13 -13.66 -44.16 -15.20
C CYS A 13 -14.33 -44.27 -13.83
N LEU A 14 -13.74 -43.74 -12.75
CA LEU A 14 -14.30 -43.87 -11.40
C LEU A 14 -15.36 -42.80 -11.05
N GLY A 15 -15.44 -41.69 -11.80
CA GLY A 15 -16.36 -40.58 -11.48
C GLY A 15 -17.80 -40.76 -11.98
N VAL A 16 -18.01 -41.45 -13.10
CA VAL A 16 -19.33 -41.49 -13.76
C VAL A 16 -20.28 -42.50 -13.10
N ALA A 17 -19.76 -43.57 -12.50
CA ALA A 17 -20.57 -44.58 -11.83
C ALA A 17 -21.18 -44.08 -10.50
N ALA A 18 -20.44 -43.25 -9.74
CA ALA A 18 -20.90 -42.74 -8.46
C ALA A 18 -22.07 -41.75 -8.59
N ASP A 19 -22.11 -40.94 -9.65
CA ASP A 19 -23.19 -39.99 -9.89
C ASP A 19 -24.51 -40.67 -10.32
N ALA A 20 -24.43 -41.76 -11.08
CA ALA A 20 -25.61 -42.55 -11.46
C ALA A 20 -26.29 -43.18 -10.23
N ASP A 21 -25.50 -43.70 -9.29
CA ASP A 21 -26.01 -44.30 -8.05
C ASP A 21 -26.65 -43.27 -7.11
N ILE A 22 -26.10 -42.06 -7.02
CA ILE A 22 -26.69 -40.96 -6.23
C ILE A 22 -28.03 -40.50 -6.84
N VAL A 23 -28.12 -40.43 -8.17
CA VAL A 23 -29.37 -40.09 -8.86
C VAL A 23 -30.43 -41.19 -8.67
N ALA A 24 -30.03 -42.46 -8.74
CA ALA A 24 -30.92 -43.60 -8.49
C ALA A 24 -31.43 -43.62 -7.03
N LEU A 25 -30.56 -43.32 -6.05
CA LEU A 25 -30.94 -43.19 -4.64
C LEU A 25 -31.89 -42.02 -4.39
N ARG A 26 -31.69 -40.88 -5.07
CA ARG A 26 -32.62 -39.74 -5.01
C ARG A 26 -33.98 -40.07 -5.63
N LYS A 27 -34.02 -40.84 -6.71
CA LYS A 27 -35.25 -41.31 -7.34
C LYS A 27 -36.02 -42.29 -6.44
N LYS A 28 -35.34 -43.29 -5.86
CA LYS A 28 -35.90 -44.19 -4.84
C LYS A 28 -36.44 -43.43 -3.63
N ARG A 29 -35.74 -42.38 -3.17
CA ARG A 29 -36.21 -41.54 -2.05
C ARG A 29 -37.44 -40.71 -2.41
N LYS A 30 -37.58 -40.23 -3.65
CA LYS A 30 -38.79 -39.54 -4.13
C LYS A 30 -39.97 -40.51 -4.27
N GLU A 31 -39.74 -41.72 -4.78
CA GLU A 31 -40.75 -42.77 -4.88
C GLU A 31 -41.20 -43.27 -3.49
N ALA A 32 -40.27 -43.44 -2.54
CA ALA A 32 -40.59 -43.77 -1.14
C ALA A 32 -41.36 -42.65 -0.42
N LYS A 33 -41.07 -41.37 -0.72
CA LYS A 33 -41.88 -40.25 -0.20
C LYS A 33 -43.28 -40.22 -0.82
N LYS A 34 -43.42 -40.61 -2.09
CA LYS A 34 -44.71 -40.69 -2.80
C LYS A 34 -45.55 -41.86 -2.29
N SER A 35 -44.95 -43.02 -2.00
CA SER A 35 -45.65 -44.16 -1.38
C SER A 35 -46.10 -43.84 0.05
N TYR A 36 -45.25 -43.18 0.85
CA TYR A 36 -45.61 -42.76 2.21
C TYR A 36 -46.72 -41.69 2.25
N ALA A 37 -46.84 -40.88 1.19
CA ALA A 37 -47.94 -39.92 1.05
C ALA A 37 -49.27 -40.58 0.63
N LEU A 38 -49.22 -41.63 -0.20
CA LEU A 38 -50.39 -42.38 -0.67
C LEU A 38 -50.96 -43.33 0.40
N ASP A 39 -50.11 -43.88 1.26
CA ASP A 39 -50.52 -44.80 2.32
C ASP A 39 -51.24 -44.07 3.49
N ARG A 40 -50.98 -42.77 3.64
CA ARG A 40 -51.67 -41.93 4.63
C ARG A 40 -53.13 -41.61 4.26
N GLY A 41 -53.56 -41.91 3.03
CA GLY A 41 -54.88 -41.58 2.49
C GLY A 41 -55.92 -42.70 2.55
N LYS A 42 -55.59 -43.90 3.05
CA LYS A 42 -56.48 -45.08 2.91
C LYS A 42 -57.07 -45.66 4.20
N ASN A 43 -56.64 -45.19 5.39
CA ASN A 43 -57.26 -45.60 6.65
C ASN A 43 -58.14 -44.48 7.19
N GLY A 44 -59.35 -44.38 6.62
CA GLY A 44 -60.44 -43.57 7.15
C GLY A 44 -61.01 -44.22 8.41
N PHE A 45 -60.45 -43.86 9.56
CA PHE A 45 -61.21 -43.80 10.81
C PHE A 45 -61.28 -42.33 11.20
N HIS A 46 -62.51 -41.81 11.18
CA HIS A 46 -62.87 -40.45 11.55
C HIS A 46 -62.66 -40.24 13.05
N LEU A 47 -61.42 -39.90 13.41
CA LEU A 47 -61.13 -39.12 14.60
C LEU A 47 -60.82 -37.72 14.12
N ASP A 48 -61.78 -36.81 14.28
CA ASP A 48 -61.58 -35.37 14.26
C ASP A 48 -60.62 -34.96 15.38
N THR A 49 -59.36 -35.33 15.24
CA THR A 49 -58.28 -34.62 15.89
C THR A 49 -57.93 -33.49 14.95
N HIS A 50 -58.34 -32.29 15.35
CA HIS A 50 -57.85 -31.02 14.84
C HIS A 50 -56.32 -30.95 15.07
N LEU A 51 -55.55 -31.77 14.33
CA LEU A 51 -54.10 -31.72 14.23
C LEU A 51 -53.74 -30.53 13.33
N ASN A 52 -54.18 -29.36 13.77
CA ASN A 52 -53.59 -28.10 13.38
C ASN A 52 -52.16 -28.16 13.93
N MET A 53 -51.22 -28.59 13.09
CA MET A 53 -49.80 -28.49 13.43
C MET A 53 -49.53 -27.02 13.69
N ALA A 54 -49.45 -26.66 14.97
CA ALA A 54 -49.12 -25.32 15.43
C ALA A 54 -47.98 -24.75 14.57
N ARG A 55 -48.09 -23.47 14.17
CA ARG A 55 -47.09 -22.85 13.29
C ARG A 55 -45.71 -23.01 13.92
N ASN A 56 -44.65 -23.01 13.11
CA ASN A 56 -43.29 -23.23 13.62
C ASN A 56 -42.91 -22.24 14.74
N GLU A 57 -43.47 -21.03 14.69
CA GLU A 57 -43.38 -20.00 15.73
C GLU A 57 -44.01 -20.44 17.06
N GLU A 58 -45.21 -21.02 17.04
CA GLU A 58 -45.90 -21.54 18.23
C GLU A 58 -45.17 -22.75 18.82
N LYS A 59 -44.63 -23.63 17.96
CA LYS A 59 -43.81 -24.77 18.40
C LYS A 59 -42.50 -24.32 19.05
N ALA A 60 -41.87 -23.28 18.51
CA ALA A 60 -40.68 -22.65 19.08
C ALA A 60 -40.98 -21.90 20.40
N GLN A 61 -42.22 -21.55 20.68
CA GLN A 61 -42.62 -20.92 21.96
C GLN A 61 -43.02 -21.92 23.05
N SER A 62 -43.11 -23.22 22.72
CA SER A 62 -43.46 -24.26 23.70
C SER A 62 -42.45 -24.32 24.86
N MET A 63 -42.95 -24.69 26.05
CA MET A 63 -42.13 -24.83 27.27
C MET A 63 -40.94 -25.80 27.06
N LEU A 64 -41.14 -26.88 26.30
CA LEU A 64 -40.08 -27.84 25.99
C LEU A 64 -39.00 -27.24 25.08
N TYR A 65 -39.38 -26.42 24.10
CA TYR A 65 -38.40 -25.73 23.26
C TYR A 65 -37.58 -24.73 24.06
N ARG A 66 -38.23 -23.94 24.92
CA ARG A 66 -37.55 -23.00 25.84
C ARG A 66 -36.63 -23.70 26.82
N PHE A 67 -37.05 -24.85 27.37
CA PHE A 67 -36.22 -25.67 28.26
C PHE A 67 -34.99 -26.23 27.53
N ARG A 68 -35.16 -26.77 26.32
CA ARG A 68 -34.05 -27.27 25.50
C ARG A 68 -33.10 -26.16 25.07
N GLU A 69 -33.62 -24.96 24.80
CA GLU A 69 -32.81 -23.78 24.51
C GLU A 69 -32.00 -23.34 25.73
N ALA A 70 -32.61 -23.30 26.92
CA ALA A 70 -31.91 -23.00 28.17
C ALA A 70 -30.81 -24.03 28.47
N GLN A 71 -31.08 -25.32 28.28
CA GLN A 71 -30.08 -26.39 28.46
C GLN A 71 -28.92 -26.28 27.46
N ALA A 72 -29.19 -25.90 26.21
CA ALA A 72 -28.15 -25.63 25.21
C ALA A 72 -27.33 -24.37 25.55
N ALA A 73 -27.97 -23.36 26.15
CA ALA A 73 -27.32 -22.16 26.65
C ALA A 73 -26.34 -22.48 27.79
N GLU A 74 -26.75 -23.32 28.75
CA GLU A 74 -25.90 -23.78 29.85
C GLU A 74 -24.69 -24.59 29.36
N LEU A 75 -24.85 -25.35 28.27
CA LEU A 75 -23.75 -26.08 27.62
C LEU A 75 -22.82 -25.17 26.79
N GLY A 76 -23.09 -23.86 26.73
CA GLY A 76 -22.25 -22.89 26.01
C GLY A 76 -22.34 -22.98 24.48
N LEU A 77 -23.30 -23.75 23.95
CA LEU A 77 -23.63 -23.73 22.52
C LEU A 77 -24.53 -22.52 22.26
N GLY A 78 -23.92 -21.45 21.74
CA GLY A 78 -24.55 -20.14 21.56
C GLY A 78 -26.01 -20.18 21.09
N THR A 79 -26.87 -19.51 21.85
CA THR A 79 -28.30 -19.43 21.60
C THR A 79 -28.62 -18.53 20.40
N ARG A 80 -29.78 -18.74 19.77
CA ARG A 80 -30.30 -17.84 18.72
C ARG A 80 -30.78 -16.50 19.30
N GLY A 81 -30.95 -16.44 20.62
CA GLY A 81 -31.35 -15.25 21.38
C GLY A 81 -30.19 -14.37 21.86
N ASP A 82 -28.95 -14.79 21.66
CA ASP A 82 -27.78 -13.98 22.00
C ASP A 82 -27.78 -12.77 21.05
N ARG A 83 -28.16 -11.59 21.57
CA ARG A 83 -28.20 -10.35 20.79
C ARG A 83 -26.85 -9.66 20.92
N ARG A 84 -26.35 -9.15 19.80
CA ARG A 84 -25.12 -8.36 19.77
C ARG A 84 -25.22 -7.21 20.77
N PRO A 85 -24.27 -7.09 21.71
CA PRO A 85 -24.20 -5.93 22.60
C PRO A 85 -24.11 -4.63 21.79
N ARG A 86 -24.79 -3.57 22.25
CA ARG A 86 -24.76 -2.25 21.57
C ARG A 86 -23.39 -1.59 21.64
N MET A 87 -22.66 -1.81 22.73
CA MET A 87 -21.33 -1.26 22.94
C MET A 87 -20.28 -2.38 22.85
N ALA A 88 -19.32 -2.21 21.93
CA ALA A 88 -18.23 -3.16 21.76
C ALA A 88 -17.35 -3.28 23.02
N SER A 89 -17.18 -2.18 23.77
CA SER A 89 -16.39 -2.13 25.00
C SER A 89 -16.91 -3.03 26.14
N ALA A 90 -18.19 -3.43 26.09
CA ALA A 90 -18.76 -4.35 27.07
C ALA A 90 -18.20 -5.77 26.96
N CYS A 91 -17.78 -6.19 25.76
CA CYS A 91 -17.17 -7.49 25.53
C CYS A 91 -15.67 -7.46 25.89
N LYS A 92 -15.30 -8.33 26.83
CA LYS A 92 -13.91 -8.53 27.29
C LYS A 92 -13.26 -9.79 26.69
N SER A 93 -14.06 -10.65 26.09
CA SER A 93 -13.60 -11.90 25.46
C SER A 93 -13.30 -11.68 23.98
N LEU A 94 -12.05 -11.92 23.58
CA LEU A 94 -11.62 -11.80 22.19
C LEU A 94 -12.43 -12.71 21.25
N ARG A 95 -12.73 -13.95 21.69
CA ARG A 95 -13.50 -14.93 20.90
C ARG A 95 -14.92 -14.46 20.61
N GLU A 96 -15.54 -13.75 21.56
CA GLU A 96 -16.88 -13.16 21.38
C GLU A 96 -16.83 -11.97 20.42
N CYS A 97 -15.82 -11.10 20.55
CA CYS A 97 -15.65 -9.97 19.64
C CYS A 97 -15.46 -10.44 18.18
N GLU A 98 -14.68 -11.51 17.96
CA GLU A 98 -14.51 -12.10 16.63
C GLU A 98 -15.81 -12.73 16.09
N ARG A 99 -16.58 -13.42 16.95
CA ARG A 99 -17.91 -13.96 16.60
C ARG A 99 -18.86 -12.84 16.16
N TRP A 100 -18.92 -11.74 16.93
CA TRP A 100 -19.77 -10.60 16.61
C TRP A 100 -19.33 -9.88 15.34
N ARG A 101 -18.02 -9.74 15.12
CA ARG A 101 -17.47 -9.23 13.85
C ARG A 101 -17.90 -10.09 12.66
N GLY A 102 -17.84 -11.42 12.79
CA GLY A 102 -18.31 -12.34 11.76
C GLY A 102 -19.80 -12.17 11.46
N GLU A 103 -20.64 -11.97 12.48
CA GLU A 103 -22.07 -11.71 12.28
C GLU A 103 -22.33 -10.37 11.60
N ILE A 104 -21.57 -9.32 11.96
CA ILE A 104 -21.60 -8.00 11.30
C ILE A 104 -21.32 -8.13 9.81
N LEU A 105 -20.26 -8.86 9.43
CA LEU A 105 -19.89 -9.06 8.03
C LEU A 105 -21.01 -9.77 7.25
N ARG A 106 -21.60 -10.81 7.83
CA ARG A 106 -22.73 -11.53 7.22
C ARG A 106 -23.95 -10.62 7.05
N GLU A 107 -24.22 -9.75 8.02
CA GLU A 107 -25.30 -8.77 7.95
C GLU A 107 -25.06 -7.74 6.83
N ILE A 108 -23.83 -7.24 6.69
CA ILE A 108 -23.42 -6.37 5.59
C ILE A 108 -23.64 -7.08 4.25
N SER A 109 -23.11 -8.30 4.07
CA SER A 109 -23.27 -9.04 2.81
C SER A 109 -24.74 -9.24 2.43
N ARG A 110 -25.61 -9.59 3.39
CA ARG A 110 -27.06 -9.71 3.14
C ARG A 110 -27.68 -8.40 2.67
N LYS A 111 -27.29 -7.27 3.27
CA LYS A 111 -27.81 -5.95 2.89
C LYS A 111 -27.26 -5.46 1.55
N VAL A 112 -25.98 -5.73 1.26
CA VAL A 112 -25.37 -5.43 -0.04
C VAL A 112 -26.10 -6.19 -1.16
N SER A 113 -26.38 -7.48 -0.97
CA SER A 113 -27.20 -8.25 -1.92
C SER A 113 -28.60 -7.65 -2.09
N LYS A 114 -29.25 -7.24 -0.99
CA LYS A 114 -30.59 -6.63 -1.04
C LYS A 114 -30.62 -5.28 -1.79
N ILE A 115 -29.56 -4.48 -1.71
CA ILE A 115 -29.47 -3.21 -2.48
C ILE A 115 -29.44 -3.46 -3.99
N GLN A 116 -28.89 -4.60 -4.43
CA GLN A 116 -28.78 -4.94 -5.84
C GLN A 116 -30.12 -5.38 -6.46
N ASP A 117 -31.17 -5.58 -5.66
CA ASP A 117 -32.49 -5.95 -6.15
C ASP A 117 -33.10 -4.81 -6.99
N SER A 118 -33.42 -5.09 -8.26
CA SER A 118 -33.98 -4.11 -9.20
C SER A 118 -35.41 -3.69 -8.86
N GLY A 119 -36.15 -4.52 -8.12
CA GLY A 119 -37.52 -4.23 -7.69
C GLY A 119 -37.64 -3.25 -6.53
N LEU A 120 -36.52 -2.82 -5.93
CA LEU A 120 -36.52 -1.93 -4.79
C LEU A 120 -36.70 -0.46 -5.21
N SER A 121 -37.42 0.34 -4.42
CA SER A 121 -37.58 1.78 -4.65
C SER A 121 -36.29 2.54 -4.32
N ASP A 122 -36.05 3.66 -4.98
CA ASP A 122 -34.89 4.52 -4.72
C ASP A 122 -34.83 5.04 -3.27
N TYR A 123 -35.98 5.20 -2.59
CA TYR A 123 -36.01 5.57 -1.18
C TYR A 123 -35.54 4.43 -0.28
N GLU A 124 -36.04 3.22 -0.53
CA GLU A 124 -35.63 2.02 0.20
C GLU A 124 -34.13 1.71 -0.03
N VAL A 125 -33.62 1.96 -1.24
CA VAL A 125 -32.17 1.86 -1.53
C VAL A 125 -31.36 2.81 -0.65
N ARG A 126 -31.83 4.06 -0.41
CA ARG A 126 -31.16 5.02 0.49
C ARG A 126 -31.18 4.51 1.93
N ASP A 127 -32.32 4.04 2.41
CA ASP A 127 -32.47 3.53 3.78
C ASP A 127 -31.53 2.33 4.03
N ILE A 128 -31.47 1.38 3.10
CA ILE A 128 -30.56 0.24 3.24
C ILE A 128 -29.09 0.71 3.16
N ASN A 129 -28.77 1.71 2.34
CA ASN A 129 -27.41 2.27 2.29
C ASN A 129 -27.01 2.92 3.62
N ASP A 130 -27.93 3.65 4.27
CA ASP A 130 -27.73 4.20 5.61
C ASP A 130 -27.54 3.11 6.67
N GLU A 131 -28.34 2.04 6.58
CA GLU A 131 -28.19 0.89 7.45
C GLU A 131 -26.84 0.19 7.27
N ILE A 132 -26.35 0.03 6.04
CA ILE A 132 -25.01 -0.52 5.78
C ILE A 132 -23.94 0.38 6.38
N ASN A 133 -24.01 1.70 6.16
CA ASN A 133 -23.07 2.65 6.73
C ASN A 133 -23.09 2.63 8.26
N LYS A 134 -24.26 2.45 8.88
CA LYS A 134 -24.39 2.27 10.33
C LYS A 134 -23.66 1.01 10.81
N ILE A 135 -23.89 -0.12 10.14
CA ILE A 135 -23.25 -1.40 10.50
C ILE A 135 -21.74 -1.36 10.23
N LEU A 136 -21.27 -0.63 9.21
CA LEU A 136 -19.84 -0.44 8.97
C LEU A 136 -19.16 0.41 10.05
N ARG A 137 -19.86 1.41 10.60
CA ARG A 137 -19.36 2.12 11.79
C ARG A 137 -19.29 1.20 13.00
N GLU A 138 -20.32 0.38 13.21
CA GLU A 138 -20.31 -0.66 14.25
C GLU A 138 -19.13 -1.63 14.06
N LYS A 139 -18.89 -2.11 12.83
CA LYS A 139 -17.73 -2.96 12.48
C LYS A 139 -16.42 -2.33 12.95
N ARG A 140 -16.22 -1.03 12.69
CA ARG A 140 -15.01 -0.30 13.11
C ARG A 140 -14.86 -0.29 14.64
N HIS A 141 -15.94 -0.12 15.39
CA HIS A 141 -15.91 -0.19 16.86
C HIS A 141 -15.51 -1.59 17.36
N TRP A 142 -16.07 -2.64 16.75
CA TRP A 142 -15.70 -4.01 17.09
C TRP A 142 -14.26 -4.36 16.70
N GLU A 143 -13.78 -3.91 15.54
CA GLU A 143 -12.38 -4.09 15.13
C GLU A 143 -11.41 -3.35 16.06
N ASN A 144 -11.74 -2.14 16.48
CA ASN A 144 -10.95 -1.40 17.47
C ASN A 144 -10.93 -2.11 18.83
N GLN A 145 -12.06 -2.69 19.26
CA GLN A 145 -12.11 -3.47 20.50
C GLN A 145 -11.24 -4.73 20.42
N ILE A 146 -11.26 -5.45 19.30
CA ILE A 146 -10.40 -6.62 19.10
C ILE A 146 -8.93 -6.22 19.22
N VAL A 147 -8.53 -5.11 18.59
CA VAL A 147 -7.16 -4.58 18.71
C VAL A 147 -6.85 -4.17 20.16
N ALA A 148 -7.77 -3.52 20.86
CA ALA A 148 -7.58 -3.11 22.26
C ALA A 148 -7.41 -4.31 23.21
N LEU A 149 -8.06 -5.44 22.92
CA LEU A 149 -7.90 -6.70 23.64
C LEU A 149 -6.64 -7.48 23.23
N GLY A 150 -5.79 -6.94 22.34
CA GLY A 150 -4.55 -7.57 21.87
C GLY A 150 -4.75 -8.56 20.72
N GLY A 151 -5.89 -8.51 20.03
CA GLY A 151 -6.21 -9.39 18.90
C GLY A 151 -5.69 -8.92 17.54
N ALA A 152 -6.07 -9.63 16.49
CA ALA A 152 -5.65 -9.35 15.13
C ALA A 152 -6.15 -7.99 14.63
N ASN A 153 -5.30 -7.27 13.89
CA ASN A 153 -5.67 -5.99 13.28
C ASN A 153 -6.27 -6.18 11.88
N TYR A 154 -7.60 -6.24 11.82
CA TYR A 154 -8.36 -6.40 10.57
C TYR A 154 -8.45 -5.13 9.70
N ARG A 155 -7.96 -3.97 10.18
CA ARG A 155 -8.00 -2.72 9.40
C ARG A 155 -6.91 -2.62 8.35
N ARG A 156 -5.78 -3.32 8.55
CA ARG A 156 -4.57 -3.14 7.74
C ARG A 156 -4.59 -3.92 6.41
N ASN A 157 -5.43 -4.95 6.29
CA ASN A 157 -5.28 -5.99 5.27
C ASN A 157 -6.41 -6.05 4.22
N VAL A 158 -7.31 -5.07 4.16
CA VAL A 158 -8.35 -5.04 3.13
C VAL A 158 -7.97 -3.96 2.11
N ALA A 159 -7.32 -4.39 1.02
CA ALA A 159 -7.32 -3.63 -0.22
C ALA A 159 -8.80 -3.43 -0.60
N MET A 160 -9.22 -2.19 -0.81
CA MET A 160 -10.60 -1.85 -1.18
C MET A 160 -10.96 -2.63 -2.45
N LEU A 161 -11.74 -3.70 -2.30
CA LEU A 161 -12.41 -4.34 -3.42
C LEU A 161 -13.58 -3.43 -3.82
N ASP A 162 -13.90 -3.37 -5.11
CA ASP A 162 -14.96 -2.49 -5.64
C ASP A 162 -16.37 -2.78 -5.07
N ASP A 163 -16.51 -3.94 -4.41
CA ASP A 163 -17.68 -4.37 -3.65
C ASP A 163 -17.92 -3.57 -2.35
N ASP A 164 -16.89 -2.86 -1.84
CA ASP A 164 -16.91 -2.13 -0.56
C ASP A 164 -17.51 -0.71 -0.63
N GLY A 165 -18.21 -0.40 -1.73
CA GLY A 165 -18.85 0.88 -1.96
C GLY A 165 -17.84 1.99 -2.29
N LYS A 166 -18.28 2.94 -3.11
CA LYS A 166 -17.44 4.07 -3.52
C LYS A 166 -17.72 5.24 -2.58
N GLU A 167 -16.66 5.88 -2.09
CA GLU A 167 -16.74 7.11 -1.32
C GLU A 167 -16.84 8.30 -2.27
N VAL A 168 -17.77 9.21 -2.00
CA VAL A 168 -17.83 10.50 -2.71
C VAL A 168 -16.72 11.40 -2.16
N PRO A 169 -15.92 12.07 -3.01
CA PRO A 169 -14.94 13.06 -2.56
C PRO A 169 -15.61 14.17 -1.75
N GLY A 170 -15.00 14.55 -0.63
CA GLY A 170 -15.50 15.62 0.23
C GLY A 170 -16.42 15.17 1.37
N THR A 171 -17.21 14.10 1.20
CA THR A 171 -18.03 13.52 2.30
C THR A 171 -17.27 12.41 3.01
N LYS A 172 -16.41 12.82 3.94
CA LYS A 172 -15.46 11.92 4.61
C LYS A 172 -16.19 10.89 5.49
N GLY A 173 -16.39 9.69 4.94
CA GLY A 173 -16.80 8.49 5.68
C GLY A 173 -18.19 7.94 5.38
N TYR A 174 -18.92 8.47 4.40
CA TYR A 174 -20.17 7.90 3.90
C TYR A 174 -19.92 7.19 2.56
N LYS A 175 -20.41 5.95 2.44
CA LYS A 175 -20.19 5.10 1.27
C LYS A 175 -21.50 4.79 0.56
N TYR A 176 -21.46 4.67 -0.76
CA TYR A 176 -22.59 4.20 -1.56
C TYR A 176 -22.26 2.82 -2.14
N PHE A 177 -23.13 1.84 -1.87
CA PHE A 177 -22.96 0.43 -2.27
C PHE A 177 -23.87 0.07 -3.44
N GLY A 178 -23.37 -0.73 -4.40
CA GLY A 178 -24.16 -1.24 -5.53
C GLY A 178 -25.02 -0.17 -6.21
N ARG A 179 -26.32 -0.45 -6.34
CA ARG A 179 -27.34 0.44 -6.94
C ARG A 179 -27.49 1.79 -6.22
N ALA A 180 -27.07 1.93 -4.97
CA ALA A 180 -27.10 3.21 -4.28
C ALA A 180 -26.19 4.27 -4.96
N LYS A 181 -25.23 3.85 -5.79
CA LYS A 181 -24.42 4.75 -6.62
C LYS A 181 -25.20 5.34 -7.80
N ASP A 182 -26.23 4.65 -8.27
CA ASP A 182 -27.04 5.03 -9.44
C ASP A 182 -28.21 5.96 -9.10
N LEU A 183 -28.42 6.23 -7.80
CA LEU A 183 -29.45 7.15 -7.33
C LEU A 183 -29.28 8.54 -7.97
N PRO A 184 -30.38 9.20 -8.36
CA PRO A 184 -30.33 10.56 -8.89
C PRO A 184 -29.69 11.51 -7.86
N GLY A 185 -28.77 12.37 -8.31
CA GLY A 185 -27.92 13.23 -7.48
C GLY A 185 -26.60 12.59 -7.04
N VAL A 186 -26.59 11.33 -6.59
CA VAL A 186 -25.35 10.62 -6.22
C VAL A 186 -24.56 10.22 -7.47
N ARG A 187 -25.27 9.77 -8.50
CA ARG A 187 -24.69 9.42 -9.80
C ARG A 187 -23.95 10.60 -10.43
N GLU A 188 -24.50 11.80 -10.32
CA GLU A 188 -23.90 13.02 -10.87
C GLU A 188 -22.60 13.37 -10.16
N LEU A 189 -22.52 13.22 -8.82
CA LEU A 189 -21.29 13.44 -8.05
C LEU A 189 -20.16 12.46 -8.41
N PHE A 190 -20.52 11.21 -8.77
CA PHE A 190 -19.52 10.24 -9.24
C PHE A 190 -19.09 10.48 -10.68
N GLN A 191 -20.00 10.96 -11.53
CA GLN A 191 -19.70 11.27 -12.93
C GLN A 191 -18.88 12.55 -13.07
N SER A 192 -19.23 13.62 -12.34
CA SER A 192 -18.46 14.87 -12.34
C SER A 192 -17.01 14.62 -11.92
N ARG A 193 -16.80 13.88 -10.83
CA ARG A 193 -15.44 13.53 -10.39
C ARG A 193 -14.71 12.67 -11.42
N LYS A 194 -15.39 11.70 -12.05
CA LYS A 194 -14.73 10.88 -13.07
C LYS A 194 -14.22 11.77 -14.22
N ILE A 195 -15.01 12.76 -14.61
CA ILE A 195 -14.60 13.76 -15.60
C ILE A 195 -13.42 14.57 -15.08
N ASP A 196 -13.46 15.10 -13.85
CA ASP A 196 -12.35 15.86 -13.25
C ASP A 196 -11.05 15.03 -13.17
N GLU A 197 -11.14 13.75 -12.77
CA GLU A 197 -9.99 12.83 -12.70
C GLU A 197 -9.42 12.50 -14.09
N ASP A 198 -10.29 12.34 -15.09
CA ASP A 198 -9.89 12.10 -16.47
C ASP A 198 -9.21 13.36 -17.06
N GLU A 199 -9.70 14.56 -16.73
CA GLU A 199 -9.09 15.84 -17.10
C GLU A 199 -7.72 16.05 -16.42
N ASP A 200 -7.62 15.80 -15.11
CA ASP A 200 -6.35 15.87 -14.37
C ASP A 200 -5.33 14.87 -14.92
N ASN A 201 -5.75 13.63 -15.20
CA ASN A 201 -4.87 12.65 -15.82
C ASN A 201 -4.43 13.08 -17.23
N GLN A 202 -5.32 13.69 -18.00
CA GLN A 202 -4.98 14.21 -19.32
C GLN A 202 -3.99 15.37 -19.22
N THR A 203 -4.19 16.33 -18.30
CA THR A 203 -3.24 17.43 -18.08
C THR A 203 -1.89 16.94 -17.58
N LEU A 204 -1.86 15.98 -16.65
CA LEU A 204 -0.64 15.33 -16.18
C LEU A 204 0.06 14.56 -17.32
N SER A 205 -0.69 13.85 -18.16
CA SER A 205 -0.12 13.15 -19.32
C SER A 205 0.49 14.11 -20.34
N TYR A 206 -0.13 15.28 -20.53
CA TYR A 206 0.38 16.34 -21.38
C TYR A 206 1.68 16.91 -20.78
N TYR A 207 1.67 17.25 -19.49
CA TYR A 207 2.81 17.84 -18.79
C TYR A 207 3.99 16.86 -18.65
N LYS A 208 3.72 15.57 -18.42
CA LYS A 208 4.75 14.52 -18.28
C LYS A 208 5.65 14.41 -19.52
N LYS A 209 5.15 14.74 -20.71
CA LYS A 209 5.95 14.78 -21.96
C LYS A 209 7.01 15.89 -21.96
N PHE A 210 6.84 16.90 -21.12
CA PHE A 210 7.71 18.07 -20.98
C PHE A 210 8.61 18.02 -19.74
N MET A 211 8.40 17.07 -18.83
CA MET A 211 9.16 16.98 -17.57
C MET A 211 10.46 16.18 -17.68
N ASN A 212 10.56 15.29 -18.67
CA ASN A 212 11.69 14.38 -18.84
C ASN A 212 12.43 14.67 -20.15
N GLN A 213 12.65 15.95 -20.45
CA GLN A 213 13.48 16.36 -21.58
C GLN A 213 14.95 16.05 -21.27
N GLY A 214 15.64 15.48 -22.26
CA GLY A 214 17.05 15.10 -22.14
C GLY A 214 18.00 16.31 -22.20
N PRO A 215 19.32 16.08 -22.02
CA PRO A 215 20.36 17.11 -22.07
C PRO A 215 20.34 17.96 -23.35
N GLU A 216 19.92 17.37 -24.48
CA GLU A 216 19.68 18.07 -25.76
C GLU A 216 18.75 19.29 -25.63
N TYR A 217 17.71 19.22 -24.79
CA TYR A 217 16.78 20.33 -24.61
C TYR A 217 17.39 21.51 -23.84
N TYR A 218 18.37 21.23 -23.00
CA TYR A 218 19.07 22.23 -22.18
C TYR A 218 20.33 22.77 -22.85
N GLY A 219 20.68 22.28 -24.06
CA GLY A 219 21.87 22.71 -24.80
C GLY A 219 23.18 22.16 -24.24
N ASP A 220 23.12 21.16 -23.34
CA ASP A 220 24.30 20.58 -22.71
C ASP A 220 25.22 19.86 -23.72
N LEU A 221 24.71 19.52 -24.91
CA LEU A 221 25.45 18.83 -25.97
C LEU A 221 25.99 19.78 -27.05
N ASP A 222 25.62 21.06 -27.05
CA ASP A 222 26.02 22.00 -28.11
C ASP A 222 27.55 22.24 -28.11
N GLU A 223 28.21 22.07 -26.96
CA GLU A 223 29.66 22.18 -26.82
C GLU A 223 30.42 20.90 -27.25
N GLU A 224 29.74 19.76 -27.39
CA GLU A 224 30.36 18.47 -27.76
C GLU A 224 30.68 18.37 -29.25
N ASP A 225 29.98 19.12 -30.11
CA ASP A 225 30.15 19.10 -31.57
C ASP A 225 31.51 19.66 -32.04
N GLY A 226 32.29 20.29 -31.13
CA GLY A 226 33.64 20.78 -31.41
C GLY A 226 33.73 22.00 -32.34
N THR A 227 32.62 22.41 -32.94
CA THR A 227 32.51 23.59 -33.81
C THR A 227 32.94 24.87 -33.09
N LEU A 228 32.54 25.02 -31.82
CA LEU A 228 32.96 26.14 -30.97
C LEU A 228 34.49 26.15 -30.80
N LEU A 229 35.08 25.01 -30.42
CA LEU A 229 36.53 24.86 -30.21
C LEU A 229 37.35 25.12 -31.49
N GLU A 230 36.82 24.77 -32.66
CA GLU A 230 37.47 25.09 -33.95
C GLU A 230 37.43 26.59 -34.23
N SER A 231 36.31 27.26 -33.97
CA SER A 231 36.17 28.70 -34.16
C SER A 231 37.03 29.52 -33.18
N GLU A 232 37.10 29.09 -31.91
CA GLU A 232 38.02 29.65 -30.92
C GLU A 232 39.47 29.48 -31.34
N ARG A 233 39.84 28.30 -31.86
CA ARG A 233 41.20 28.04 -32.36
C ARG A 233 41.60 28.96 -33.50
N LEU A 234 40.70 29.17 -34.47
CA LEU A 234 40.96 30.07 -35.59
C LEU A 234 41.13 31.52 -35.11
N ALA A 235 40.26 31.97 -34.21
CA ALA A 235 40.34 33.31 -33.63
C ALA A 235 41.64 33.54 -32.84
N GLU A 236 42.08 32.54 -32.04
CA GLU A 236 43.36 32.61 -31.33
C GLU A 236 44.57 32.64 -32.28
N GLU A 237 44.52 31.89 -33.39
CA GLU A 237 45.59 31.90 -34.40
C GLU A 237 45.66 33.26 -35.11
N GLU A 238 44.53 33.85 -35.48
CA GLU A 238 44.46 35.20 -36.06
C GLU A 238 45.00 36.26 -35.08
N GLU A 239 44.57 36.22 -33.81
CA GLU A 239 45.04 37.16 -32.78
C GLU A 239 46.55 36.99 -32.50
N TRP A 240 47.08 35.77 -32.57
CA TRP A 240 48.51 35.50 -32.46
C TRP A 240 49.30 36.10 -33.63
N GLU A 241 48.82 35.95 -34.86
CA GLU A 241 49.46 36.52 -36.05
C GLU A 241 49.46 38.06 -36.00
N GLU A 242 48.33 38.66 -35.61
CA GLU A 242 48.20 40.12 -35.41
C GLU A 242 49.12 40.64 -34.29
N ALA A 243 49.18 39.94 -33.15
CA ALA A 243 50.05 40.31 -32.05
C ALA A 243 51.53 40.18 -32.44
N TYR A 244 51.89 39.13 -33.16
CA TYR A 244 53.26 38.92 -33.63
C TYR A 244 53.68 39.98 -34.65
N THR A 245 52.83 40.28 -35.63
CA THR A 245 53.09 41.33 -36.62
C THR A 245 53.25 42.71 -35.96
N THR A 246 52.38 43.03 -35.00
CA THR A 246 52.47 44.27 -34.20
C THR A 246 53.79 44.36 -33.42
N LEU A 247 54.23 43.28 -32.76
CA LEU A 247 55.51 43.24 -32.04
C LEU A 247 56.72 43.32 -32.99
N HIS A 248 56.64 42.65 -34.13
CA HIS A 248 57.69 42.63 -35.14
C HIS A 248 57.93 44.02 -35.73
N GLU A 249 56.84 44.75 -36.03
CA GLU A 249 56.89 46.15 -36.46
C GLU A 249 57.49 47.05 -35.37
N ALA A 250 57.07 46.88 -34.11
CA ALA A 250 57.57 47.67 -32.98
C ALA A 250 59.08 47.46 -32.71
N LEU A 251 59.61 46.26 -32.99
CA LEU A 251 61.02 45.91 -32.79
C LEU A 251 61.91 46.21 -34.01
N GLY A 252 61.33 46.60 -35.16
CA GLY A 252 62.07 47.00 -36.36
C GLY A 252 62.92 45.89 -36.99
N LEU A 253 62.47 44.63 -36.87
CA LEU A 253 63.14 43.45 -37.40
C LEU A 253 62.86 43.27 -38.91
N PRO A 254 63.77 42.65 -39.70
CA PRO A 254 63.55 42.37 -41.13
C PRO A 254 62.41 41.35 -41.35
N GLU A 255 61.54 41.58 -42.32
CA GLU A 255 60.30 40.81 -42.62
C GLU A 255 60.51 39.33 -43.03
N ASP A 256 61.75 38.84 -43.11
CA ASP A 256 62.07 37.53 -43.69
C ASP A 256 61.93 36.33 -42.73
N HIS A 257 61.48 36.54 -41.49
CA HIS A 257 61.28 35.45 -40.53
C HIS A 257 59.82 34.95 -40.51
N PRO A 258 59.56 33.65 -40.76
CA PRO A 258 58.20 33.11 -40.74
C PRO A 258 57.59 33.21 -39.34
N ILE A 259 56.30 33.55 -39.26
CA ILE A 259 55.55 33.65 -38.00
C ILE A 259 55.63 32.31 -37.26
N PRO A 260 56.12 32.28 -36.00
CA PRO A 260 56.14 31.07 -35.19
C PRO A 260 54.71 30.56 -34.98
N LYS A 261 54.49 29.25 -35.06
CA LYS A 261 53.19 28.66 -34.70
C LYS A 261 52.96 28.81 -33.20
N MET A 262 51.75 29.19 -32.81
CA MET A 262 51.35 29.28 -31.40
C MET A 262 51.51 27.92 -30.71
N SER A 263 52.25 27.88 -29.59
CA SER A 263 52.48 26.64 -28.83
C SER A 263 51.24 26.28 -28.02
N ARG A 264 50.42 25.37 -28.54
CA ARG A 264 49.25 24.85 -27.82
C ARG A 264 49.69 23.71 -26.88
N PRO A 265 49.41 23.77 -25.57
CA PRO A 265 49.51 22.58 -24.74
C PRO A 265 48.53 21.53 -25.26
N GLU A 266 48.99 20.30 -25.47
CA GLU A 266 48.10 19.16 -25.77
C GLU A 266 47.00 19.13 -24.70
N PRO A 267 45.72 18.93 -25.09
CA PRO A 267 44.65 18.80 -24.12
C PRO A 267 45.06 17.70 -23.14
N ILE A 268 45.09 18.03 -21.85
CA ILE A 268 45.32 17.04 -20.81
C ILE A 268 44.11 16.10 -20.91
N THR A 269 44.30 14.97 -21.58
CA THR A 269 43.43 13.84 -21.42
C THR A 269 43.56 13.48 -19.96
N ALA A 270 42.57 13.90 -19.16
CA ALA A 270 42.34 13.26 -17.89
C ALA A 270 42.05 11.80 -18.25
N THR A 271 43.10 10.99 -18.26
CA THR A 271 42.99 9.54 -18.22
C THR A 271 42.23 9.27 -16.94
N ALA A 272 40.91 9.15 -17.07
CA ALA A 272 40.13 8.42 -16.11
C ALA A 272 40.75 7.03 -16.06
N ASP A 273 41.66 6.83 -15.12
CA ASP A 273 42.15 5.52 -14.78
C ASP A 273 40.93 4.65 -14.49
N GLU A 274 40.69 3.69 -15.36
CA GLU A 274 39.76 2.57 -15.17
C GLU A 274 40.27 1.62 -14.07
N SER A 275 40.60 2.15 -12.90
CA SER A 275 41.01 1.37 -11.72
C SER A 275 40.35 1.82 -10.41
N SER A 276 39.12 2.35 -10.49
CA SER A 276 38.20 2.35 -9.34
C SER A 276 36.75 2.07 -9.73
N ALA A 277 36.55 1.10 -10.64
CA ALA A 277 35.24 0.53 -10.91
C ALA A 277 34.93 -0.61 -9.91
N GLN A 278 34.75 -0.30 -8.62
CA GLN A 278 34.08 -1.22 -7.68
C GLN A 278 33.61 -0.57 -6.37
N LEU A 279 32.79 0.48 -6.42
CA LEU A 279 31.75 0.69 -5.40
C LEU A 279 30.46 1.17 -6.08
N LYS A 280 29.72 0.19 -6.62
CA LYS A 280 28.32 0.37 -7.04
C LYS A 280 27.49 0.85 -5.85
N ARG A 281 27.08 2.12 -5.85
CA ARG A 281 25.80 2.49 -5.21
C ARG A 281 24.69 1.94 -6.10
N LYS A 282 24.19 0.77 -5.71
CA LYS A 282 22.98 0.19 -6.23
C LYS A 282 21.79 0.96 -5.64
N ALA A 283 21.32 1.97 -6.36
CA ALA A 283 19.92 2.37 -6.32
C ALA A 283 19.24 1.70 -7.52
N GLU A 284 18.73 0.49 -7.29
CA GLU A 284 17.88 -0.21 -8.24
C GLU A 284 16.45 0.26 -7.99
N THR A 285 16.02 1.25 -8.77
CA THR A 285 14.61 1.50 -9.06
C THR A 285 14.36 1.00 -10.48
N THR A 286 14.10 -0.30 -10.61
CA THR A 286 13.52 -0.88 -11.81
C THR A 286 12.02 -1.01 -11.57
N ASP A 287 11.29 0.03 -11.97
CA ASP A 287 9.98 -0.17 -12.57
C ASP A 287 10.23 -0.80 -13.94
N THR A 288 9.69 -2.00 -14.16
CA THR A 288 9.53 -2.53 -15.50
C THR A 288 8.07 -2.92 -15.67
N SER A 289 7.50 -2.32 -16.70
CA SER A 289 6.21 -2.58 -17.31
C SER A 289 5.83 -4.06 -17.32
N VAL A 290 4.60 -4.32 -16.90
CA VAL A 290 3.87 -5.56 -17.16
C VAL A 290 3.36 -5.51 -18.59
N ASP A 291 3.68 -6.53 -19.39
CA ASP A 291 2.81 -7.02 -20.45
C ASP A 291 2.82 -8.55 -20.43
N ASP A 292 1.68 -9.09 -20.82
CA ASP A 292 1.07 -10.38 -20.48
C ASP A 292 1.69 -11.63 -21.15
N ASP A 293 1.61 -12.78 -20.45
CA ASP A 293 1.12 -14.09 -20.95
C ASP A 293 1.92 -15.37 -20.57
N SER A 294 1.17 -16.32 -19.98
CA SER A 294 1.27 -17.81 -19.97
C SER A 294 2.33 -18.62 -19.17
N GLY A 295 1.87 -19.23 -18.05
CA GLY A 295 1.92 -20.70 -17.82
C GLY A 295 2.97 -21.34 -16.86
N PRO A 296 2.62 -22.32 -15.97
CA PRO A 296 3.39 -22.72 -14.75
C PRO A 296 4.20 -24.04 -14.93
N PRO A 297 5.12 -24.50 -14.00
CA PRO A 297 4.74 -25.08 -12.68
C PRO A 297 5.79 -25.13 -11.49
N ALA A 298 5.25 -25.39 -10.29
CA ALA A 298 5.66 -26.31 -9.18
C ALA A 298 6.90 -26.12 -8.23
N SER A 299 6.56 -26.00 -6.92
CA SER A 299 7.09 -26.64 -5.68
C SER A 299 8.60 -26.74 -5.35
N ASP A 300 9.07 -26.18 -4.21
CA ASP A 300 9.24 -26.88 -2.91
C ASP A 300 9.86 -26.03 -1.74
N LYS A 301 9.25 -26.21 -0.55
CA LYS A 301 9.61 -26.10 0.89
C LYS A 301 11.07 -25.73 1.32
N ARG A 302 11.33 -24.70 2.18
CA ARG A 302 11.40 -24.63 3.71
C ARG A 302 12.78 -24.01 4.13
N PRO A 303 13.12 -23.69 5.41
CA PRO A 303 12.38 -23.15 6.56
C PRO A 303 12.95 -21.81 7.12
N LYS A 304 12.15 -21.26 8.04
CA LYS A 304 12.27 -20.13 8.97
C LYS A 304 13.39 -20.29 10.03
N ASN A 305 14.11 -19.22 10.35
CA ASN A 305 14.78 -19.04 11.66
C ASN A 305 14.73 -17.57 12.13
N THR A 306 14.58 -17.41 13.43
CA THR A 306 14.31 -16.22 14.25
C THR A 306 15.53 -15.30 14.46
N PRO A 307 15.33 -14.07 15.01
CA PRO A 307 16.31 -13.00 14.94
C PRO A 307 17.22 -12.93 16.18
N SER A 308 18.48 -12.60 15.96
CA SER A 308 19.35 -12.05 17.01
C SER A 308 20.46 -11.18 16.41
N THR A 309 20.44 -9.90 16.79
CA THR A 309 21.61 -9.11 17.16
C THR A 309 22.68 -8.84 16.09
N ALA A 310 22.59 -7.68 15.44
CA ALA A 310 23.78 -6.98 14.96
C ALA A 310 23.52 -5.47 15.03
N ALA A 311 24.30 -4.81 15.88
CA ALA A 311 24.32 -3.38 16.11
C ALA A 311 25.69 -2.83 15.65
N ILE A 312 25.71 -1.57 15.20
CA ILE A 312 26.81 -0.61 15.34
C ILE A 312 28.07 -0.84 14.47
N SER A 313 28.17 -0.15 13.32
CA SER A 313 29.46 0.15 12.67
C SER A 313 29.40 1.20 11.51
N THR A 314 28.68 2.33 11.65
CA THR A 314 28.57 3.31 10.52
C THR A 314 28.92 4.76 10.83
N THR A 315 29.30 5.11 12.06
CA THR A 315 29.57 6.52 12.44
C THR A 315 31.04 6.94 12.33
N ALA A 316 31.99 6.01 12.39
CA ALA A 316 33.42 6.34 12.36
C ALA A 316 33.90 6.77 10.96
N ASP A 317 33.47 6.07 9.91
CA ASP A 317 33.97 6.29 8.54
C ASP A 317 33.54 7.64 7.95
N GLN A 318 32.36 8.15 8.32
CA GLN A 318 31.86 9.45 7.84
C GLN A 318 32.65 10.63 8.41
N SER A 319 33.15 10.51 9.65
CA SER A 319 33.94 11.58 10.29
C SER A 319 35.32 11.75 9.64
N GLN A 320 35.92 10.66 9.17
CA GLN A 320 37.21 10.69 8.48
C GLN A 320 37.10 11.28 7.08
N ALA A 321 36.04 10.94 6.33
CA ALA A 321 35.78 11.52 5.01
C ALA A 321 35.55 13.05 5.09
N ALA A 322 34.80 13.52 6.10
CA ALA A 322 34.57 14.95 6.33
C ALA A 322 35.86 15.72 6.66
N LEU A 323 36.77 15.09 7.43
CA LEU A 323 38.08 15.67 7.75
C LEU A 323 38.98 15.81 6.52
N VAL A 324 38.96 14.83 5.60
CA VAL A 324 39.73 14.89 4.35
C VAL A 324 39.18 16.02 3.46
N HIS A 325 37.86 16.10 3.29
CA HIS A 325 37.22 17.16 2.51
C HIS A 325 37.51 18.57 3.07
N ALA A 326 37.42 18.73 4.40
CA ALA A 326 37.70 20.00 5.06
C ALA A 326 39.17 20.45 4.88
N LYS A 327 40.14 19.52 4.89
CA LYS A 327 41.55 19.83 4.61
C LYS A 327 41.77 20.26 3.17
N THR A 328 41.15 19.57 2.22
CA THR A 328 41.23 19.90 0.80
C THR A 328 40.63 21.28 0.54
N ALA A 329 39.42 21.57 1.05
CA ALA A 329 38.79 22.88 0.90
C ALA A 329 39.57 24.02 1.59
N ALA A 330 40.17 23.79 2.76
CA ALA A 330 41.01 24.78 3.44
C ALA A 330 42.30 25.10 2.66
N SER A 331 42.80 24.19 1.81
CA SER A 331 43.95 24.47 0.93
C SER A 331 43.62 25.45 -0.20
N PHE A 332 42.36 25.50 -0.63
CA PHE A 332 41.89 26.42 -1.68
C PHE A 332 41.41 27.77 -1.13
N ILE A 333 41.08 27.85 0.17
CA ILE A 333 40.43 29.03 0.78
C ILE A 333 41.22 29.49 2.02
N PRO A 334 42.12 30.49 1.90
CA PRO A 334 43.05 30.89 2.97
C PRO A 334 42.41 31.43 4.26
N PHE A 335 41.14 31.85 4.24
CA PHE A 335 40.46 32.41 5.42
C PHE A 335 39.65 31.39 6.21
N LEU A 336 39.41 30.19 5.66
CA LEU A 336 38.65 29.14 6.33
C LEU A 336 39.60 28.18 7.04
N SER A 337 39.33 27.97 8.33
CA SER A 337 40.01 26.95 9.12
C SER A 337 39.38 25.58 8.86
N VAL A 338 40.17 24.51 9.00
CA VAL A 338 39.67 23.13 8.88
C VAL A 338 38.53 22.87 9.87
N GLU A 339 38.56 23.49 11.05
CA GLU A 339 37.52 23.36 12.08
C GLU A 339 36.20 24.00 11.66
N SER A 340 36.23 25.15 10.96
CA SER A 340 35.01 25.80 10.45
C SER A 340 34.30 25.04 9.34
N LEU A 341 34.98 24.10 8.70
CA LEU A 341 34.45 23.26 7.62
C LEU A 341 33.97 21.89 8.10
N LEU A 342 34.21 21.55 9.37
CA LEU A 342 33.70 20.32 9.96
C LEU A 342 32.24 20.48 10.38
N PRO A 343 31.43 19.41 10.27
CA PRO A 343 30.06 19.45 10.76
C PRO A 343 30.07 19.75 12.28
N PRO A 344 29.13 20.56 12.78
CA PRO A 344 29.05 20.88 14.20
C PRO A 344 28.86 19.58 15.00
N LYS A 345 29.54 19.48 16.14
CA LYS A 345 29.43 18.31 17.02
C LYS A 345 28.04 18.26 17.63
N MET A 346 27.19 17.39 17.10
CA MET A 346 25.87 17.12 17.66
C MET A 346 26.00 16.41 19.01
N PRO A 347 25.26 16.82 20.05
CA PRO A 347 25.26 16.11 21.32
C PRO A 347 24.80 14.66 21.16
N THR A 348 25.42 13.76 21.92
CA THR A 348 24.99 12.35 21.94
C THR A 348 23.59 12.22 22.58
N ARG A 349 22.90 11.11 22.35
CA ARG A 349 21.55 10.89 22.93
C ARG A 349 21.53 11.06 24.45
N VAL A 350 22.56 10.59 25.15
CA VAL A 350 22.68 10.71 26.61
C VAL A 350 22.86 12.18 27.01
N GLU A 351 23.70 12.93 26.30
CA GLU A 351 23.90 14.36 26.53
C GLU A 351 22.62 15.15 26.24
N MET A 352 21.88 14.80 25.19
CA MET A 352 20.58 15.42 24.90
C MET A 352 19.54 15.12 26.00
N GLU A 353 19.46 13.89 26.48
CA GLU A 353 18.57 13.53 27.59
C GLU A 353 18.90 14.33 28.86
N GLN A 354 20.19 14.54 29.16
CA GLN A 354 20.64 15.39 30.27
C GLN A 354 20.29 16.87 30.07
N ILE A 355 20.50 17.40 28.86
CA ILE A 355 20.15 18.80 28.53
C ILE A 355 18.64 19.01 28.67
N LEU A 356 17.83 18.09 28.15
CA LEU A 356 16.37 18.13 28.27
C LEU A 356 15.90 18.03 29.73
N LEU A 357 16.53 17.17 30.53
CA LEU A 357 16.23 17.06 31.96
C LEU A 357 16.58 18.36 32.70
N ASN A 358 17.73 18.96 32.39
CA ASN A 358 18.14 20.23 32.98
C ASN A 358 17.21 21.39 32.59
N LEU A 359 16.78 21.44 31.32
CA LEU A 359 15.79 22.43 30.87
C LEU A 359 14.43 22.24 31.56
N LYS A 360 13.97 20.99 31.68
CA LYS A 360 12.72 20.70 32.38
C LYS A 360 12.81 21.04 33.86
N LYS A 361 13.95 20.75 34.51
CA LYS A 361 14.21 21.15 35.90
C LYS A 361 14.24 22.67 36.05
N LYS A 362 14.86 23.38 35.11
CA LYS A 362 14.91 24.85 35.11
C LYS A 362 13.51 25.44 34.94
N ALA A 363 12.73 24.96 33.97
CA ALA A 363 11.34 25.38 33.77
C ALA A 363 10.48 25.10 35.01
N LEU A 364 10.66 23.93 35.65
CA LEU A 364 9.99 23.61 36.92
C LEU A 364 10.39 24.56 38.04
N VAL A 365 11.66 24.92 38.14
CA VAL A 365 12.14 25.89 39.13
C VAL A 365 11.56 27.28 38.84
N GLU A 366 11.51 27.71 37.58
CA GLU A 366 10.88 28.97 37.18
C GLU A 366 9.38 28.99 37.48
N GLU A 367 8.65 27.90 37.20
CA GLU A 367 7.21 27.78 37.49
C GLU A 367 6.90 27.81 38.99
N TYR A 368 7.74 27.18 39.81
CA TYR A 368 7.47 27.01 41.25
C TYR A 368 8.06 28.12 42.13
N PHE A 369 9.20 28.68 41.75
CA PHE A 369 9.86 29.72 42.53
C PHE A 369 9.64 31.12 41.95
N GLY A 370 9.25 31.27 40.68
CA GLY A 370 9.08 32.57 40.03
C GLY A 370 10.38 33.38 39.95
N ASP A 371 10.41 34.42 39.11
CA ASP A 371 11.61 35.27 38.96
C ASP A 371 11.88 36.13 40.22
N GLU A 372 12.54 35.58 41.24
CA GLU A 372 13.04 36.35 42.38
C GLU A 372 14.22 37.29 42.02
N LYS A 373 14.61 37.40 40.74
CA LYS A 373 15.80 38.15 40.29
C LYS A 373 15.56 39.25 39.26
N VAL A 374 14.37 39.86 39.24
CA VAL A 374 14.14 41.11 38.48
C VAL A 374 13.90 42.34 39.37
N THR A 375 14.05 42.22 40.70
CA THR A 375 14.03 43.39 41.60
C THR A 375 15.23 43.44 42.55
N ALA A 376 16.41 43.71 42.01
CA ALA A 376 17.51 44.28 42.79
C ALA A 376 18.20 45.36 41.96
N LYS A 377 17.95 46.60 42.37
CA LYS A 377 18.71 47.80 42.05
C LYS A 377 20.07 47.75 42.74
#